data_AF-A0A9Q1F977-F1
#
_entry.id   AF-A0A9Q1F977-F1
#
_cell.length_a   1.000
_cell.length_b   1.000
_cell.length_c   1.000
_cell.angle_alpha   90.00
_cell.angle_beta   90.00
_cell.angle_gamma   90.00
#
_symmetry.space_group_name_H-M   'P 1'
#
loop_
_entity.id
_entity.type
_entity.pdbx_description
1 polymer ?
#
loop_
_entity_poly.entity_id
_entity_poly.type
_entity_poly.pdbx_seq_one_letter_code
_entity_poly.pdbx_strand_id
1 'polypeptide(L)'
;MGENDNMDYFYQQVLQKDVTRRLQVGQDLIDYLNDPHRSADVDQEKSRLDKTIDELTGWVNASNYKVALLGLDIVSAFIDRLSDRFKGYVGTVIPALVDRLGDSKDQVREQAQAVILKLMEQTAPVMFVWERLIPGFKHKNFRSREGVCLCLTSTLNTFGPQALSLSKIVPFLCTLTGDSNGQVRETSIMTLVDVYRYVGERVRADLGKRDLPSARLQTIYSKFDEALNSGNMALIPSQDKSFEDDESVDGSRPSSSQSAFKVPTTKKPSNPGNSSRRPSATGASKIGGQSKEGAGGIDEEDFVKAFTDVPTVQIYSSRDLEDNLNKIREVLSDDKHDWDQRATALKKVRSLLIAGATDYDCFYQHLRLLDGAFKLSAKDLRSQVVREACITVAHLSTILGNKFDHGAEGILPILFNLIPNCAKVMAMSGVSAIRFIIRHTHVPRLIPLITSNCTCKSVAVRRRCYDFLELLLQEWQTHSLERHVAVLVESIKKGIRDADAEARVEARK
;
A
#
# COMPACT_ATOMS: atom_id res chain seq x y z
N MET A 1 -29.21 -29.40 12.98
CA MET A 1 -27.74 -29.57 13.06
C MET A 1 -27.43 -30.98 13.53
N GLY A 2 -26.23 -31.49 13.25
CA GLY A 2 -25.69 -32.68 13.94
C GLY A 2 -25.08 -32.30 15.30
N GLU A 3 -24.76 -33.28 16.13
CA GLU A 3 -24.19 -33.06 17.48
C GLU A 3 -22.85 -32.29 17.46
N ASN A 4 -22.14 -32.32 16.31
CA ASN A 4 -20.83 -31.70 16.11
C ASN A 4 -20.88 -30.34 15.36
N ASP A 5 -22.06 -29.72 15.20
CA ASP A 5 -22.23 -28.47 14.42
C ASP A 5 -22.86 -27.36 15.29
N ASN A 6 -22.12 -26.93 16.32
CA ASN A 6 -22.49 -25.94 17.33
C ASN A 6 -21.24 -25.47 18.12
N MET A 7 -21.33 -24.36 18.88
CA MET A 7 -20.22 -23.84 19.68
C MET A 7 -19.78 -24.72 20.84
N ASP A 8 -20.66 -25.52 21.44
CA ASP A 8 -20.26 -26.39 22.55
C ASP A 8 -19.27 -27.45 22.05
N TYR A 9 -19.55 -28.05 20.89
CA TYR A 9 -18.59 -28.89 20.18
C TYR A 9 -17.29 -28.13 19.94
N PHE A 10 -17.34 -26.99 19.24
CA PHE A 10 -16.12 -26.28 18.84
C PHE A 10 -15.28 -25.77 20.02
N TYR A 11 -15.90 -25.36 21.13
CA TYR A 11 -15.18 -25.00 22.35
C TYR A 11 -14.35 -26.19 22.89
N GLN A 12 -14.92 -27.41 22.92
CA GLN A 12 -14.18 -28.62 23.29
C GLN A 12 -13.06 -28.99 22.29
N GLN A 13 -13.11 -28.48 21.06
CA GLN A 13 -12.04 -28.64 20.06
C GLN A 13 -10.95 -27.57 20.19
N VAL A 14 -11.30 -26.33 20.58
CA VAL A 14 -10.34 -25.26 20.91
C VAL A 14 -9.47 -25.63 22.13
N LEU A 15 -10.06 -26.29 23.13
CA LEU A 15 -9.37 -26.81 24.32
C LEU A 15 -8.35 -27.95 24.04
N GLN A 16 -8.35 -28.55 22.85
CA GLN A 16 -7.42 -29.63 22.51
C GLN A 16 -5.96 -29.15 22.50
N LYS A 17 -5.02 -30.03 22.84
CA LYS A 17 -3.58 -29.71 22.88
C LYS A 17 -2.75 -30.38 21.79
N ASP A 18 -3.27 -31.39 21.11
CA ASP A 18 -2.58 -32.00 19.96
C ASP A 18 -2.58 -31.06 18.74
N VAL A 19 -1.39 -30.87 18.17
CA VAL A 19 -1.17 -30.02 16.99
C VAL A 19 -1.94 -30.51 15.77
N THR A 20 -2.03 -31.83 15.56
CA THR A 20 -2.71 -32.40 14.39
C THR A 20 -4.22 -32.16 14.47
N ARG A 21 -4.82 -32.41 15.64
CA ARG A 21 -6.23 -32.15 15.91
C ARG A 21 -6.57 -30.66 15.82
N ARG A 22 -5.72 -29.78 16.35
CA ARG A 22 -5.88 -28.31 16.19
C ARG A 22 -5.93 -27.90 14.72
N LEU A 23 -4.98 -28.39 13.91
CA LEU A 23 -4.89 -28.08 12.49
C LEU A 23 -6.04 -28.67 11.66
N GLN A 24 -6.61 -29.80 12.08
CA GLN A 24 -7.80 -30.37 11.44
C GLN A 24 -9.04 -29.50 11.72
N VAL A 25 -9.36 -29.26 12.99
CA VAL A 25 -10.68 -28.73 13.38
C VAL A 25 -10.75 -27.20 13.35
N GLY A 26 -9.61 -26.50 13.34
CA GLY A 26 -9.63 -25.04 13.20
C GLY A 26 -10.22 -24.56 11.87
N GLN A 27 -10.11 -25.35 10.80
CA GLN A 27 -10.79 -25.05 9.53
C GLN A 27 -12.31 -25.26 9.66
N ASP A 28 -12.74 -26.39 10.25
CA ASP A 28 -14.17 -26.68 10.49
C ASP A 28 -14.85 -25.55 11.29
N LEU A 29 -14.11 -24.95 12.25
CA LEU A 29 -14.55 -23.79 13.04
C LEU A 29 -14.64 -22.50 12.21
N ILE A 30 -13.65 -22.21 11.36
CA ILE A 30 -13.72 -21.07 10.42
C ILE A 30 -14.93 -21.22 9.49
N ASP A 31 -15.13 -22.42 8.92
CA ASP A 31 -16.23 -22.72 8.00
C ASP A 31 -17.60 -22.68 8.69
N TYR A 32 -17.66 -22.92 10.01
CA TYR A 32 -18.86 -22.70 10.84
C TYR A 32 -19.09 -21.20 11.11
N LEU A 33 -18.07 -20.45 11.54
CA LEU A 33 -18.17 -19.01 11.84
C LEU A 33 -18.54 -18.18 10.61
N ASN A 34 -18.10 -18.60 9.42
CA ASN A 34 -18.40 -17.95 8.14
C ASN A 34 -19.85 -18.15 7.66
N ASP A 35 -20.64 -19.03 8.28
CA ASP A 35 -22.06 -19.23 8.00
C ASP A 35 -22.91 -18.70 9.16
N PRO A 36 -23.57 -17.53 9.03
CA PRO A 36 -24.42 -16.96 10.07
C PRO A 36 -25.65 -17.79 10.46
N HIS A 37 -26.09 -18.74 9.62
CA HIS A 37 -27.23 -19.62 9.90
C HIS A 37 -26.81 -20.84 10.72
N ARG A 38 -25.58 -21.36 10.52
CA ARG A 38 -25.00 -22.40 11.39
C ARG A 38 -24.53 -21.81 12.70
N SER A 39 -23.84 -20.67 12.66
CA SER A 39 -23.22 -20.03 13.82
C SER A 39 -24.15 -19.10 14.62
N ALA A 40 -25.42 -19.49 14.79
CA ALA A 40 -26.41 -18.71 15.52
C ALA A 40 -26.22 -18.70 17.06
N ASP A 41 -25.33 -19.56 17.58
CA ASP A 41 -25.06 -19.78 19.00
C ASP A 41 -23.68 -19.27 19.49
N VAL A 42 -22.96 -18.52 18.66
CA VAL A 42 -21.62 -17.95 18.96
C VAL A 42 -21.58 -17.11 20.24
N ASP A 43 -22.56 -16.22 20.41
CA ASP A 43 -22.65 -15.25 21.50
C ASP A 43 -23.80 -15.53 22.49
N GLN A 44 -24.48 -16.68 22.37
CA GLN A 44 -25.57 -17.07 23.30
C GLN A 44 -25.06 -17.34 24.72
N GLU A 45 -23.95 -18.07 24.89
CA GLU A 45 -23.29 -18.19 26.20
C GLU A 45 -22.00 -17.38 26.24
N LYS A 46 -22.07 -16.17 26.79
CA LYS A 46 -20.89 -15.31 26.96
C LYS A 46 -19.76 -16.00 27.74
N SER A 47 -20.07 -16.76 28.79
CA SER A 47 -19.07 -17.50 29.59
C SER A 47 -18.24 -18.51 28.76
N ARG A 48 -18.86 -19.12 27.74
CA ARG A 48 -18.18 -20.01 26.77
C ARG A 48 -17.37 -19.20 25.78
N LEU A 49 -17.91 -18.11 25.24
CA LEU A 49 -17.21 -17.23 24.31
C LEU A 49 -15.97 -16.59 24.94
N ASP A 50 -16.09 -16.03 26.15
CA ASP A 50 -14.99 -15.43 26.91
C ASP A 50 -13.78 -16.40 27.03
N LYS A 51 -14.04 -17.68 27.40
CA LYS A 51 -13.02 -18.74 27.48
C LYS A 51 -12.49 -19.19 26.13
N THR A 52 -13.34 -19.20 25.09
CA THR A 52 -12.95 -19.58 23.73
C THR A 52 -11.94 -18.59 23.17
N ILE A 53 -12.17 -17.28 23.36
CA ILE A 53 -11.23 -16.25 22.90
C ILE A 53 -9.94 -16.26 23.71
N ASP A 54 -9.99 -16.52 25.02
CA ASP A 54 -8.80 -16.65 25.88
C ASP A 54 -7.88 -17.79 25.41
N GLU A 55 -8.41 -18.99 25.22
CA GLU A 55 -7.64 -20.15 24.68
C GLU A 55 -7.12 -19.89 23.26
N LEU A 56 -7.87 -19.15 22.42
CA LEU A 56 -7.39 -18.75 21.10
C LEU A 56 -6.20 -17.79 21.14
N THR A 57 -6.01 -16.99 22.21
CA THR A 57 -4.73 -16.27 22.39
C THR A 57 -3.56 -17.25 22.53
N GLY A 58 -3.77 -18.40 23.18
CA GLY A 58 -2.81 -19.50 23.28
C GLY A 58 -2.59 -20.26 21.96
N TRP A 59 -3.56 -20.24 21.04
CA TRP A 59 -3.36 -20.70 19.65
C TRP A 59 -2.53 -19.69 18.85
N VAL A 60 -2.91 -18.41 18.86
CA VAL A 60 -2.18 -17.30 18.22
C VAL A 60 -0.71 -17.26 18.66
N ASN A 61 -0.44 -17.48 19.96
CA ASN A 61 0.91 -17.47 20.50
C ASN A 61 1.65 -18.84 20.45
N ALA A 62 1.08 -19.85 19.78
CA ALA A 62 1.66 -21.19 19.72
C ALA A 62 3.08 -21.23 19.10
N SER A 63 3.89 -22.19 19.52
CA SER A 63 5.24 -22.42 19.01
C SER A 63 5.27 -23.00 17.59
N ASN A 64 4.19 -23.67 17.16
CA ASN A 64 4.02 -24.12 15.78
C ASN A 64 3.38 -23.01 14.96
N TYR A 65 4.13 -22.42 14.01
CA TYR A 65 3.66 -21.30 13.19
C TYR A 65 2.37 -21.59 12.41
N LYS A 66 2.05 -22.85 12.07
CA LYS A 66 0.78 -23.19 11.42
C LYS A 66 -0.41 -23.08 12.36
N VAL A 67 -0.22 -23.41 13.64
CA VAL A 67 -1.25 -23.24 14.69
C VAL A 67 -1.39 -21.76 15.05
N ALA A 68 -0.29 -20.99 15.01
CA ALA A 68 -0.33 -19.54 15.18
C ALA A 68 -1.12 -18.85 14.05
N LEU A 69 -0.85 -19.19 12.79
CA LEU A 69 -1.63 -18.70 11.64
C LEU A 69 -3.10 -19.10 11.76
N LEU A 70 -3.40 -20.37 12.00
CA LEU A 70 -4.79 -20.84 12.15
C LEU A 70 -5.50 -20.17 13.34
N GLY A 71 -4.80 -19.88 14.43
CA GLY A 71 -5.33 -19.08 15.54
C GLY A 71 -5.66 -17.64 15.14
N LEU A 72 -4.81 -16.99 14.34
CA LEU A 72 -5.08 -15.67 13.77
C LEU A 72 -6.27 -15.70 12.81
N ASP A 73 -6.40 -16.75 12.00
CA ASP A 73 -7.50 -16.93 11.04
C ASP A 73 -8.84 -17.18 11.74
N ILE A 74 -8.87 -18.02 12.79
CA ILE A 74 -10.05 -18.20 13.64
C ILE A 74 -10.44 -16.89 14.33
N VAL A 75 -9.49 -16.15 14.91
CA VAL A 75 -9.75 -14.82 15.50
C VAL A 75 -10.29 -13.86 14.44
N SER A 76 -9.77 -13.89 13.21
CA SER A 76 -10.27 -13.11 12.07
C SER A 76 -11.73 -13.44 11.74
N ALA A 77 -12.12 -14.73 11.78
CA ALA A 77 -13.50 -15.17 11.55
C ALA A 77 -14.45 -14.79 12.71
N PHE A 78 -14.00 -14.84 13.97
CA PHE A 78 -14.76 -14.29 15.10
C PHE A 78 -15.00 -12.78 14.97
N ILE A 79 -14.02 -12.04 14.44
CA ILE A 79 -14.15 -10.60 14.16
C ILE A 79 -15.23 -10.34 13.09
N ASP A 80 -15.23 -11.06 11.97
CA ASP A 80 -16.31 -10.92 10.97
C ASP A 80 -17.68 -11.26 11.59
N ARG A 81 -17.77 -12.41 12.27
CA ARG A 81 -19.04 -12.96 12.78
C ARG A 81 -19.68 -12.16 13.92
N LEU A 82 -18.86 -11.51 14.75
CA LEU A 82 -19.31 -10.72 15.90
C LEU A 82 -19.23 -9.20 15.67
N SER A 83 -18.41 -8.73 14.73
CA SER A 83 -18.27 -7.34 14.32
C SER A 83 -18.03 -6.40 15.52
N ASP A 84 -18.97 -5.51 15.84
CA ASP A 84 -18.94 -4.58 16.97
C ASP A 84 -19.03 -5.30 18.33
N ARG A 85 -19.72 -6.44 18.39
CA ARG A 85 -19.86 -7.25 19.62
C ARG A 85 -18.53 -7.88 20.05
N PHE A 86 -17.54 -7.97 19.15
CA PHE A 86 -16.18 -8.39 19.48
C PHE A 86 -15.41 -7.35 20.34
N LYS A 87 -15.92 -6.12 20.49
CA LYS A 87 -15.21 -5.00 21.13
C LYS A 87 -14.76 -5.26 22.57
N GLY A 88 -15.44 -6.14 23.31
CA GLY A 88 -15.01 -6.57 24.64
C GLY A 88 -13.66 -7.31 24.62
N TYR A 89 -13.39 -8.09 23.58
CA TYR A 89 -12.24 -9.00 23.47
C TYR A 89 -10.97 -8.35 22.93
N VAL A 90 -11.04 -7.12 22.41
CA VAL A 90 -9.88 -6.35 21.94
C VAL A 90 -8.79 -6.24 23.01
N GLY A 91 -9.17 -6.15 24.29
CA GLY A 91 -8.21 -6.14 25.41
C GLY A 91 -7.46 -7.46 25.61
N THR A 92 -8.14 -8.59 25.39
CA THR A 92 -7.59 -9.95 25.54
C THR A 92 -6.67 -10.31 24.38
N VAL A 93 -7.08 -9.97 23.16
CA VAL A 93 -6.43 -10.44 21.92
C VAL A 93 -5.20 -9.61 21.54
N ILE A 94 -5.22 -8.28 21.73
CA ILE A 94 -4.14 -7.38 21.29
C ILE A 94 -2.74 -7.76 21.84
N PRO A 95 -2.55 -8.16 23.11
CA PRO A 95 -1.25 -8.62 23.60
C PRO A 95 -0.64 -9.78 22.79
N ALA A 96 -1.45 -10.78 22.42
CA ALA A 96 -0.98 -11.91 21.62
C ALA A 96 -0.68 -11.51 20.16
N LEU A 97 -1.41 -10.53 19.61
CA LEU A 97 -1.09 -9.95 18.30
C LEU A 97 0.24 -9.17 18.34
N VAL A 98 0.53 -8.45 19.43
CA VAL A 98 1.81 -7.71 19.63
C VAL A 98 3.01 -8.67 19.82
N ASP A 99 2.82 -9.82 20.45
CA ASP A 99 3.81 -10.90 20.42
C ASP A 99 4.06 -11.38 18.97
N ARG A 100 3.01 -11.66 18.20
CA ARG A 100 3.11 -12.14 16.81
C ARG A 100 3.63 -11.12 15.81
N LEU A 101 3.45 -9.82 16.05
CA LEU A 101 4.17 -8.77 15.32
C LEU A 101 5.70 -8.91 15.42
N GLY A 102 6.21 -9.69 16.38
CA GLY A 102 7.63 -9.99 16.54
C GLY A 102 8.10 -11.35 16.01
N ASP A 103 7.26 -12.12 15.29
CA ASP A 103 7.57 -13.50 14.90
C ASP A 103 8.74 -13.63 13.89
N SER A 104 9.42 -14.77 13.98
CA SER A 104 10.39 -15.28 13.01
C SER A 104 9.86 -15.48 11.59
N LYS A 105 8.54 -15.62 11.40
CA LYS A 105 7.88 -15.85 10.11
C LYS A 105 7.14 -14.59 9.65
N ASP A 106 7.51 -14.11 8.47
CA ASP A 106 6.99 -12.89 7.87
C ASP A 106 5.46 -12.95 7.74
N GLN A 107 4.95 -14.05 7.18
CA GLN A 107 3.51 -14.37 7.10
C GLN A 107 2.76 -14.27 8.45
N VAL A 108 3.40 -14.60 9.58
CA VAL A 108 2.77 -14.50 10.91
C VAL A 108 2.74 -13.05 11.40
N ARG A 109 3.79 -12.26 11.13
CA ARG A 109 3.80 -10.81 11.43
C ARG A 109 2.77 -10.06 10.59
N GLU A 110 2.68 -10.40 9.30
CA GLU A 110 1.74 -9.83 8.33
C GLU A 110 0.30 -10.16 8.71
N GLN A 111 -0.03 -11.42 9.00
CA GLN A 111 -1.38 -11.81 9.41
C GLN A 111 -1.77 -11.22 10.78
N ALA A 112 -0.82 -11.10 11.72
CA ALA A 112 -1.06 -10.40 12.98
C ALA A 112 -1.35 -8.91 12.77
N GLN A 113 -0.63 -8.23 11.86
CA GLN A 113 -0.92 -6.85 11.49
C GLN A 113 -2.28 -6.72 10.80
N ALA A 114 -2.64 -7.64 9.90
CA ALA A 114 -3.94 -7.65 9.22
C ALA A 114 -5.10 -7.78 10.22
N VAL A 115 -5.00 -8.68 11.21
CA VAL A 115 -6.00 -8.81 12.29
C VAL A 115 -6.07 -7.54 13.14
N ILE A 116 -4.94 -6.89 13.44
CA ILE A 116 -4.94 -5.60 14.17
C ILE A 116 -5.69 -4.51 13.40
N LEU A 117 -5.47 -4.39 12.08
CA LEU A 117 -6.17 -3.41 11.23
C LEU A 117 -7.67 -3.75 11.10
N LYS A 118 -8.02 -5.04 10.98
CA LYS A 118 -9.42 -5.51 10.94
C LYS A 118 -10.22 -5.14 12.19
N LEU A 119 -9.60 -5.21 13.38
CA LEU A 119 -10.19 -4.74 14.63
C LEU A 119 -10.51 -3.24 14.62
N MET A 120 -9.75 -2.44 13.89
CA MET A 120 -9.98 -0.99 13.72
C MET A 120 -11.04 -0.67 12.67
N GLU A 121 -11.24 -1.55 11.69
CA GLU A 121 -12.23 -1.42 10.62
C GLU A 121 -13.63 -1.89 11.07
N GLN A 122 -13.73 -3.08 11.69
CA GLN A 122 -15.00 -3.75 11.94
C GLN A 122 -15.49 -3.70 13.40
N THR A 123 -14.59 -3.57 14.38
CA THR A 123 -14.92 -3.85 15.79
C THR A 123 -14.88 -2.63 16.71
N ALA A 124 -13.87 -1.76 16.58
CA ALA A 124 -13.69 -0.64 17.49
C ALA A 124 -13.02 0.56 16.81
N PRO A 125 -13.28 1.81 17.28
CA PRO A 125 -12.59 2.98 16.75
C PRO A 125 -11.06 2.84 16.82
N VAL A 126 -10.36 3.24 15.76
CA VAL A 126 -8.90 3.14 15.60
C VAL A 126 -8.14 3.47 16.89
N MET A 127 -8.44 4.61 17.53
CA MET A 127 -7.77 5.03 18.77
C MET A 127 -7.98 4.08 19.96
N PHE A 128 -9.13 3.42 20.09
CA PHE A 128 -9.41 2.46 21.18
C PHE A 128 -8.57 1.18 21.05
N VAL A 129 -8.24 0.78 19.82
CA VAL A 129 -7.27 -0.28 19.55
C VAL A 129 -5.85 0.22 19.83
N TRP A 130 -5.52 1.45 19.41
CA TRP A 130 -4.21 2.05 19.63
C TRP A 130 -3.84 2.29 21.10
N GLU A 131 -4.79 2.62 21.96
CA GLU A 131 -4.58 2.70 23.41
C GLU A 131 -4.17 1.35 24.03
N ARG A 132 -4.45 0.22 23.36
CA ARG A 132 -4.00 -1.13 23.74
C ARG A 132 -2.71 -1.56 23.03
N LEU A 133 -2.36 -0.95 21.88
CA LEU A 133 -1.09 -1.19 21.16
C LEU A 133 0.08 -0.40 21.76
N ILE A 134 -0.16 0.76 22.37
CA ILE A 134 0.88 1.64 22.95
C ILE A 134 1.89 0.91 23.87
N PRO A 135 1.48 -0.02 24.77
CA PRO A 135 2.43 -0.83 25.55
C PRO A 135 3.43 -1.64 24.71
N GLY A 136 3.06 -2.01 23.47
CA GLY A 136 3.91 -2.75 22.54
C GLY A 136 5.18 -2.00 22.11
N PHE A 137 5.18 -0.66 22.11
CA PHE A 137 6.41 0.13 21.93
C PHE A 137 7.46 -0.13 23.02
N LYS A 138 7.10 -0.75 24.16
CA LYS A 138 8.01 -1.15 25.23
C LYS A 138 8.24 -2.67 25.30
N HIS A 139 7.81 -3.44 24.29
CA HIS A 139 7.90 -4.90 24.35
C HIS A 139 9.35 -5.41 24.36
N LYS A 140 9.61 -6.53 25.06
CA LYS A 140 10.94 -7.15 25.21
C LYS A 140 11.58 -7.55 23.87
N ASN A 141 10.78 -8.10 22.96
CA ASN A 141 11.23 -8.47 21.61
C ASN A 141 11.36 -7.22 20.73
N PHE A 142 12.55 -6.96 20.18
CA PHE A 142 12.78 -5.80 19.32
C PHE A 142 11.91 -5.83 18.07
N ARG A 143 11.64 -7.03 17.50
CA ARG A 143 10.77 -7.18 16.33
C ARG A 143 9.32 -6.81 16.62
N SER A 144 8.83 -6.98 17.85
CA SER A 144 7.51 -6.47 18.23
C SER A 144 7.50 -4.94 18.30
N ARG A 145 8.57 -4.30 18.80
CA ARG A 145 8.67 -2.83 18.84
C ARG A 145 8.70 -2.25 17.42
N GLU A 146 9.53 -2.83 16.56
CA GLU A 146 9.58 -2.60 15.11
C GLU A 146 8.20 -2.82 14.45
N GLY A 147 7.57 -3.96 14.69
CA GLY A 147 6.26 -4.32 14.14
C GLY A 147 5.11 -3.40 14.58
N VAL A 148 5.15 -2.85 15.79
CA VAL A 148 4.18 -1.84 16.26
C VAL A 148 4.41 -0.50 15.57
N CYS A 149 5.66 -0.09 15.32
CA CYS A 149 5.96 1.07 14.48
C CYS A 149 5.43 0.88 13.04
N LEU A 150 5.70 -0.27 12.42
CA LEU A 150 5.16 -0.62 11.10
C LEU A 150 3.62 -0.66 11.08
N CYS A 151 3.00 -1.15 12.15
CA CYS A 151 1.55 -1.13 12.31
C CYS A 151 0.97 0.29 12.37
N LEU A 152 1.72 1.27 12.91
CA LEU A 152 1.32 2.67 12.91
C LEU A 152 1.37 3.28 11.51
N THR A 153 2.43 3.02 10.75
CA THR A 153 2.50 3.39 9.32
C THR A 153 1.34 2.77 8.53
N SER A 154 1.03 1.48 8.72
CA SER A 154 -0.12 0.84 8.08
C SER A 154 -1.46 1.41 8.53
N THR A 155 -1.61 1.79 9.81
CA THR A 155 -2.82 2.48 10.31
C THR A 155 -2.98 3.84 9.64
N LEU A 156 -1.92 4.65 9.60
CA LEU A 156 -1.93 5.99 8.98
C LEU A 156 -2.30 5.92 7.50
N ASN A 157 -1.76 4.94 6.78
CA ASN A 157 -2.04 4.75 5.36
C ASN A 157 -3.43 4.16 5.05
N THR A 158 -4.11 3.56 6.05
CA THR A 158 -5.44 2.95 5.89
C THR A 158 -6.57 3.86 6.38
N PHE A 159 -6.38 4.52 7.52
CA PHE A 159 -7.42 5.31 8.22
C PHE A 159 -7.10 6.81 8.32
N GLY A 160 -5.91 7.23 7.87
CA GLY A 160 -5.45 8.62 7.96
C GLY A 160 -5.04 9.06 9.37
N PRO A 161 -4.51 10.29 9.51
CA PRO A 161 -4.09 10.85 10.81
C PRO A 161 -5.27 11.19 11.73
N GLN A 162 -6.46 11.46 11.16
CA GLN A 162 -7.61 11.99 11.88
C GLN A 162 -8.20 10.99 12.89
N ALA A 163 -8.00 9.70 12.65
CA ALA A 163 -8.48 8.62 13.52
C ALA A 163 -7.54 8.35 14.72
N LEU A 164 -6.45 9.12 14.85
CA LEU A 164 -5.39 8.92 15.85
C LEU A 164 -5.11 10.19 16.65
N SER A 165 -5.11 10.08 17.98
CA SER A 165 -4.51 11.09 18.87
C SER A 165 -2.99 11.00 18.82
N LEU A 166 -2.37 11.43 17.70
CA LEU A 166 -0.93 11.28 17.44
C LEU A 166 -0.04 11.90 18.53
N SER A 167 -0.50 12.93 19.24
CA SER A 167 0.16 13.51 20.41
C SER A 167 0.36 12.51 21.58
N LYS A 168 -0.50 11.49 21.70
CA LYS A 168 -0.32 10.36 22.65
C LYS A 168 0.73 9.35 22.18
N ILE A 169 1.00 9.27 20.87
CA ILE A 169 1.79 8.19 20.24
C ILE A 169 3.23 8.61 19.92
N VAL A 170 3.42 9.84 19.39
CA VAL A 170 4.72 10.45 19.09
C VAL A 170 5.75 10.35 20.26
N PRO A 171 5.39 10.52 21.56
CA PRO A 171 6.35 10.34 22.67
C PRO A 171 7.06 8.99 22.67
N PHE A 172 6.36 7.92 22.27
CA PHE A 172 6.90 6.56 22.23
C PHE A 172 7.85 6.39 21.05
N LEU A 173 7.50 6.92 19.87
CA LEU A 173 8.39 6.95 18.71
C LEU A 173 9.68 7.72 19.00
N CYS A 174 9.57 8.92 19.59
CA CYS A 174 10.71 9.73 20.01
C CYS A 174 11.64 8.96 20.96
N THR A 175 11.08 8.17 21.88
CA THR A 175 11.86 7.27 22.77
C THR A 175 12.59 6.19 21.96
N LEU A 176 11.90 5.53 21.03
CA LEU A 176 12.46 4.46 20.19
C LEU A 176 13.52 4.92 19.20
N THR A 177 13.65 6.22 18.88
CA THR A 177 14.85 6.73 18.16
C THR A 177 16.16 6.51 18.92
N GLY A 178 16.09 6.19 20.22
CA GLY A 178 17.21 5.79 21.08
C GLY A 178 17.19 4.33 21.53
N ASP A 179 16.40 3.46 20.87
CA ASP A 179 16.36 2.02 21.18
C ASP A 179 17.76 1.37 21.06
N SER A 180 18.03 0.28 21.78
CA SER A 180 19.30 -0.44 21.68
C SER A 180 19.49 -1.13 20.33
N ASN A 181 18.41 -1.60 19.68
CA ASN A 181 18.43 -2.24 18.37
C ASN A 181 18.39 -1.21 17.23
N GLY A 182 19.24 -1.39 16.21
CA GLY A 182 19.34 -0.49 15.06
C GLY A 182 18.06 -0.40 14.21
N GLN A 183 17.42 -1.54 13.92
CA GLN A 183 16.20 -1.59 13.11
C GLN A 183 15.05 -0.85 13.79
N VAL A 184 14.94 -0.94 15.12
CA VAL A 184 13.89 -0.23 15.88
C VAL A 184 14.13 1.29 15.84
N ARG A 185 15.38 1.75 15.95
CA ARG A 185 15.72 3.18 15.79
C ARG A 185 15.35 3.69 14.40
N GLU A 186 15.78 2.99 13.36
CA GLU A 186 15.54 3.36 11.96
C GLU A 186 14.04 3.36 11.62
N THR A 187 13.33 2.28 11.95
CA THR A 187 11.88 2.15 11.74
C THR A 187 11.11 3.24 12.49
N SER A 188 11.51 3.58 13.73
CA SER A 188 10.87 4.67 14.48
C SER A 188 11.10 6.05 13.83
N ILE A 189 12.29 6.33 13.29
CA ILE A 189 12.56 7.56 12.54
C ILE A 189 11.72 7.60 11.27
N MET A 190 11.60 6.50 10.51
CA MET A 190 10.72 6.44 9.34
C MET A 190 9.24 6.60 9.70
N THR A 191 8.78 6.02 10.82
CA THR A 191 7.41 6.20 11.31
C THR A 191 7.15 7.66 11.73
N LEU A 192 8.15 8.35 12.28
CA LEU A 192 8.07 9.80 12.53
C LEU A 192 8.00 10.61 11.23
N VAL A 193 8.69 10.18 10.16
CA VAL A 193 8.57 10.79 8.83
C VAL A 193 7.16 10.60 8.27
N ASP A 194 6.58 9.41 8.39
CA ASP A 194 5.17 9.17 7.99
C ASP A 194 4.21 10.08 8.76
N VAL A 195 4.37 10.19 10.08
CA VAL A 195 3.61 11.14 10.90
C VAL A 195 3.82 12.61 10.44
N TYR A 196 5.03 13.00 10.06
CA TYR A 196 5.32 14.32 9.50
C TYR A 196 4.65 14.54 8.13
N ARG A 197 4.62 13.54 7.24
CA ARG A 197 3.96 13.62 5.92
C ARG A 197 2.49 14.01 6.02
N TYR A 198 1.80 13.59 7.08
CA TYR A 198 0.38 13.90 7.32
C TYR A 198 0.14 15.18 8.14
N VAL A 199 1.02 15.51 9.09
CA VAL A 199 0.76 16.57 10.10
C VAL A 199 1.58 17.85 9.88
N GLY A 200 2.71 17.73 9.16
CA GLY A 200 3.63 18.81 8.81
C GLY A 200 4.42 19.38 9.99
N GLU A 201 4.85 20.64 9.84
CA GLU A 201 5.70 21.39 10.79
C GLU A 201 5.20 21.41 12.24
N ARG A 202 3.91 21.16 12.51
CA ARG A 202 3.40 20.98 13.88
C ARG A 202 4.10 19.84 14.64
N VAL A 203 4.47 18.75 13.95
CA VAL A 203 5.23 17.64 14.54
C VAL A 203 6.68 18.04 14.77
N ARG A 204 7.29 18.80 13.85
CA ARG A 204 8.64 19.35 14.03
C ARG A 204 8.71 20.26 15.26
N ALA A 205 7.72 21.13 15.42
CA ALA A 205 7.58 22.04 16.56
C ALA A 205 7.28 21.33 17.91
N ASP A 206 6.64 20.16 17.89
CA ASP A 206 6.50 19.31 19.08
C ASP A 206 7.81 18.58 19.43
N LEU A 207 8.49 18.00 18.43
CA LEU A 207 9.79 17.34 18.63
C LEU A 207 10.86 18.31 19.16
N GLY A 208 10.89 19.55 18.68
CA GLY A 208 11.80 20.59 19.16
C GLY A 208 11.58 21.04 20.60
N LYS A 209 10.48 20.64 21.25
CA LYS A 209 10.18 20.88 22.67
C LYS A 209 10.49 19.68 23.57
N ARG A 210 11.03 18.58 23.02
CA ARG A 210 11.36 17.36 23.75
C ARG A 210 12.86 17.27 23.97
N ASP A 211 13.27 16.66 25.09
CA ASP A 211 14.68 16.45 25.47
C ASP A 211 15.40 15.37 24.63
N LEU A 212 15.34 15.49 23.30
CA LEU A 212 16.07 14.66 22.37
C LEU A 212 17.49 15.25 22.17
N PRO A 213 18.56 14.45 22.28
CA PRO A 213 19.91 14.90 21.99
C PRO A 213 20.01 15.51 20.59
N SER A 214 20.65 16.68 20.47
CA SER A 214 20.71 17.49 19.25
C SER A 214 21.04 16.66 17.99
N ALA A 215 22.03 15.77 18.05
CA ALA A 215 22.38 14.90 16.93
C ALA A 215 21.23 13.99 16.44
N ARG A 216 20.41 13.43 17.36
CA ARG A 216 19.21 12.66 16.97
C ARG A 216 18.14 13.56 16.37
N LEU A 217 17.93 14.74 16.93
CA LEU A 217 16.95 15.71 16.44
C LEU A 217 17.29 16.19 15.01
N GLN A 218 18.57 16.48 14.74
CA GLN A 218 19.06 16.85 13.41
C GLN A 218 18.88 15.72 12.39
N THR A 219 19.14 14.45 12.76
CA THR A 219 18.85 13.31 11.86
C THR A 219 17.37 13.22 11.50
N ILE A 220 16.46 13.42 12.47
CA ILE A 220 15.01 13.40 12.22
C ILE A 220 14.60 14.58 11.34
N TYR A 221 15.12 15.78 11.61
CA TYR A 221 14.85 16.97 10.80
C TYR A 221 15.34 16.84 9.37
N SER A 222 16.54 16.30 9.14
CA SER A 222 17.03 15.98 7.79
C SER A 222 16.08 15.02 7.06
N LYS A 223 15.50 14.03 7.75
CA LYS A 223 14.49 13.14 7.15
C LYS A 223 13.12 13.79 6.93
N PHE A 224 12.76 14.81 7.70
CA PHE A 224 11.58 15.64 7.41
C PHE A 224 11.82 16.53 6.18
N ASP A 225 13.01 17.13 6.06
CA ASP A 225 13.38 17.96 4.91
C ASP A 225 13.51 17.13 3.62
N GLU A 226 14.09 15.92 3.68
CA GLU A 226 14.05 14.96 2.57
C GLU A 226 12.61 14.65 2.14
N ALA A 227 11.71 14.36 3.10
CA ALA A 227 10.32 14.06 2.79
C ALA A 227 9.59 15.25 2.15
N LEU A 228 9.78 16.46 2.69
CA LEU A 228 9.21 17.70 2.17
C LEU A 228 9.71 18.00 0.75
N ASN A 229 11.02 17.95 0.53
CA ASN A 229 11.65 18.24 -0.76
C ASN A 229 11.31 17.18 -1.82
N SER A 230 11.06 15.93 -1.42
CA SER A 230 10.66 14.85 -2.35
C SER A 230 9.23 14.98 -2.91
N GLY A 231 8.44 15.95 -2.42
CA GLY A 231 7.03 16.12 -2.78
C GLY A 231 6.08 15.06 -2.19
N ASN A 232 6.59 14.02 -1.52
CA ASN A 232 5.81 12.92 -0.92
C ASN A 232 5.16 13.32 0.43
N MET A 233 4.56 14.51 0.49
CA MET A 233 3.76 14.96 1.63
C MET A 233 2.29 14.63 1.38
N ALA A 234 1.64 13.97 2.34
CA ALA A 234 0.25 13.55 2.26
C ALA A 234 -0.70 14.69 2.65
N LEU A 235 -0.50 15.87 2.07
CA LEU A 235 -1.13 17.12 2.50
C LEU A 235 -2.66 17.04 2.39
N ILE A 236 -3.30 17.12 3.55
CA ILE A 236 -4.74 17.35 3.68
C ILE A 236 -5.06 18.66 2.95
N PRO A 237 -6.06 18.71 2.04
CA PRO A 237 -6.50 19.97 1.45
C PRO A 237 -6.95 20.92 2.56
N SER A 238 -6.31 22.08 2.64
CA SER A 238 -6.48 23.02 3.74
C SER A 238 -7.92 23.51 3.84
N GLN A 239 -8.66 23.00 4.82
CA GLN A 239 -9.87 23.67 5.28
C GLN A 239 -9.46 24.93 6.02
N ASP A 240 -9.43 26.04 5.28
CA ASP A 240 -9.65 27.38 5.86
C ASP A 240 -11.07 27.43 6.43
N LYS A 241 -11.21 26.86 7.62
CA LYS A 241 -12.26 27.19 8.57
C LYS A 241 -11.58 27.69 9.82
N SER A 242 -11.72 28.99 10.05
CA SER A 242 -11.61 29.58 11.38
C SER A 242 -12.56 28.84 12.31
N PHE A 243 -12.02 27.97 13.16
CA PHE A 243 -12.66 27.66 14.42
C PHE A 243 -12.46 28.89 15.30
N GLU A 244 -13.52 29.69 15.44
CA GLU A 244 -13.66 30.58 16.59
C GLU A 244 -14.03 29.71 17.80
N ASP A 245 -13.45 30.00 18.96
CA ASP A 245 -13.82 29.33 20.21
C ASP A 245 -15.24 29.75 20.62
N ASP A 246 -16.11 28.79 20.95
CA ASP A 246 -17.40 29.04 21.60
C ASP A 246 -17.64 28.04 22.74
N GLU A 247 -16.98 28.29 23.88
CA GLU A 247 -17.43 27.86 25.20
C GLU A 247 -17.31 29.03 26.19
N SER A 248 -18.33 29.90 26.26
CA SER A 248 -18.74 30.43 27.57
C SER A 248 -20.14 31.04 27.57
N VAL A 249 -20.96 30.61 28.54
CA VAL A 249 -22.19 31.30 28.93
C VAL A 249 -21.83 32.44 29.88
N ASP A 250 -22.21 33.69 29.58
CA ASP A 250 -23.19 34.48 30.36
C ASP A 250 -23.24 35.98 29.96
N GLY A 251 -24.36 36.65 30.26
CA GLY A 251 -24.39 37.98 30.88
C GLY A 251 -23.71 39.22 30.27
N SER A 252 -24.46 39.95 29.43
CA SER A 252 -24.74 41.39 29.61
C SER A 252 -23.66 42.50 29.43
N ARG A 253 -24.02 43.44 28.52
CA ARG A 253 -23.81 44.92 28.55
C ARG A 253 -22.43 45.50 28.10
N PRO A 254 -22.40 46.54 27.22
CA PRO A 254 -21.16 47.13 26.69
C PRO A 254 -20.83 48.56 27.22
N SER A 255 -19.55 48.98 27.15
CA SER A 255 -19.08 50.29 26.60
C SER A 255 -17.61 50.66 26.97
N SER A 256 -16.84 51.20 26.00
CA SER A 256 -15.67 52.13 26.13
C SER A 256 -14.43 51.68 26.97
N SER A 257 -13.18 52.11 26.72
CA SER A 257 -12.67 53.37 26.14
C SER A 257 -11.26 53.25 25.48
N GLN A 258 -10.77 54.38 24.93
CA GLN A 258 -9.63 54.53 23.99
C GLN A 258 -8.19 54.41 24.54
N SER A 259 -7.24 54.01 23.68
CA SER A 259 -5.96 54.71 23.35
C SER A 259 -5.21 53.92 22.24
N ALA A 260 -4.83 54.47 21.08
CA ALA A 260 -3.70 55.37 20.80
C ALA A 260 -2.35 54.82 21.32
N PHE A 261 -1.28 54.57 20.54
CA PHE A 261 -0.92 54.88 19.13
C PHE A 261 0.19 53.86 18.70
N LYS A 262 0.79 53.75 17.49
CA LYS A 262 0.91 54.54 16.23
C LYS A 262 1.36 53.57 15.09
N VAL A 263 1.45 54.02 13.83
CA VAL A 263 1.93 53.22 12.65
C VAL A 263 3.02 53.98 11.86
N PRO A 264 3.94 53.27 11.16
CA PRO A 264 4.15 53.54 9.73
C PRO A 264 4.15 52.29 8.84
N THR A 265 3.51 52.39 7.67
CA THR A 265 3.41 51.34 6.64
C THR A 265 4.51 51.46 5.57
N THR A 266 4.80 50.38 4.84
CA THR A 266 5.02 50.30 3.35
C THR A 266 5.53 48.89 3.00
N LYS A 267 5.38 48.32 1.79
CA LYS A 267 4.70 48.71 0.54
C LYS A 267 4.28 47.42 -0.21
N LYS A 268 3.22 47.47 -1.03
CA LYS A 268 2.87 46.43 -2.01
C LYS A 268 2.84 47.05 -3.41
N PRO A 269 3.34 46.35 -4.44
CA PRO A 269 2.73 46.39 -5.78
C PRO A 269 2.58 44.96 -6.36
N SER A 270 1.74 44.69 -7.35
CA SER A 270 0.52 45.37 -7.82
C SER A 270 -0.22 44.40 -8.76
N ASN A 271 -1.55 44.31 -8.69
CA ASN A 271 -2.35 43.52 -9.64
C ASN A 271 -2.56 44.32 -10.94
N PRO A 272 -2.82 43.68 -12.10
CA PRO A 272 -4.16 43.14 -12.39
C PRO A 272 -4.16 41.71 -12.97
N GLY A 273 -5.26 40.96 -12.99
CA GLY A 273 -6.63 41.32 -12.62
C GLY A 273 -7.55 41.42 -13.83
N ASN A 274 -8.12 40.30 -14.28
CA ASN A 274 -9.29 40.29 -15.16
C ASN A 274 -10.20 39.10 -14.83
N SER A 275 -11.51 39.25 -15.06
CA SER A 275 -12.53 38.27 -14.68
C SER A 275 -13.52 38.05 -15.82
N SER A 276 -13.71 36.80 -16.23
CA SER A 276 -14.74 36.43 -17.20
C SER A 276 -15.47 35.16 -16.77
N ARG A 277 -16.77 35.34 -16.54
CA ARG A 277 -17.73 34.42 -15.94
C ARG A 277 -17.83 33.06 -16.64
N ARG A 278 -17.97 32.02 -15.82
CA ARG A 278 -18.60 30.73 -16.17
C ARG A 278 -20.05 30.93 -16.63
N PRO A 279 -20.52 30.16 -17.63
CA PRO A 279 -21.91 29.67 -17.66
C PRO A 279 -21.96 28.16 -17.39
N SER A 280 -23.11 27.66 -16.91
CA SER A 280 -23.31 26.24 -16.62
C SER A 280 -24.76 25.84 -16.78
N ALA A 281 -25.05 24.84 -17.63
CA ALA A 281 -26.35 24.19 -17.72
C ALA A 281 -26.24 22.76 -18.30
N THR A 282 -26.90 21.80 -17.64
CA THR A 282 -27.63 20.60 -18.13
C THR A 282 -27.30 20.00 -19.52
N GLY A 283 -27.23 18.67 -19.71
CA GLY A 283 -27.38 17.53 -18.77
C GLY A 283 -27.77 16.21 -19.48
N ALA A 284 -27.77 15.09 -18.73
CA ALA A 284 -28.05 13.70 -19.18
C ALA A 284 -26.97 13.06 -20.11
N SER A 285 -26.71 11.75 -20.16
CA SER A 285 -27.36 10.55 -19.56
C SER A 285 -26.34 9.54 -18.99
N LYS A 286 -26.81 8.54 -18.22
CA LYS A 286 -26.00 7.40 -17.70
C LYS A 286 -25.88 6.26 -18.73
N ILE A 287 -24.77 5.51 -18.64
CA ILE A 287 -24.57 4.03 -18.71
C ILE A 287 -23.07 3.80 -19.06
N GLY A 288 -22.28 2.99 -18.36
CA GLY A 288 -22.48 2.26 -17.11
C GLY A 288 -21.21 1.45 -16.73
N GLY A 289 -21.20 0.79 -15.55
CA GLY A 289 -20.28 -0.32 -15.28
C GLY A 289 -18.81 -0.03 -14.97
N GLN A 290 -18.50 0.75 -13.92
CA GLN A 290 -17.19 0.67 -13.25
C GLN A 290 -17.28 -0.16 -11.97
N SER A 291 -16.39 -1.14 -11.83
CA SER A 291 -16.18 -1.92 -10.62
C SER A 291 -15.49 -1.07 -9.54
N LYS A 292 -15.96 -1.14 -8.30
CA LYS A 292 -15.30 -0.50 -7.15
C LYS A 292 -14.03 -1.28 -6.77
N GLU A 293 -12.86 -0.81 -7.17
CA GLU A 293 -11.65 -1.01 -6.35
C GLU A 293 -11.59 0.06 -5.25
N GLY A 294 -10.94 -0.27 -4.13
CA GLY A 294 -10.94 0.56 -2.91
C GLY A 294 -10.01 1.77 -2.98
N ALA A 295 -10.32 2.80 -2.20
CA ALA A 295 -9.54 4.03 -2.12
C ALA A 295 -8.06 3.77 -1.73
N GLY A 296 -7.16 4.64 -2.21
CA GLY A 296 -5.73 4.51 -1.95
C GLY A 296 -5.01 3.47 -2.82
N GLY A 297 -5.55 3.18 -4.01
CA GLY A 297 -4.76 2.58 -5.10
C GLY A 297 -3.94 3.65 -5.84
N ILE A 298 -2.82 3.26 -6.46
CA ILE A 298 -2.19 4.07 -7.52
C ILE A 298 -2.99 3.79 -8.78
N ASP A 299 -3.65 4.81 -9.32
CA ASP A 299 -4.55 4.63 -10.47
C ASP A 299 -3.76 4.49 -11.78
N GLU A 300 -4.41 3.99 -12.83
CA GLU A 300 -3.90 4.04 -14.20
C GLU A 300 -3.71 5.51 -14.65
N GLU A 301 -4.56 6.42 -14.16
CA GLU A 301 -4.43 7.88 -14.34
C GLU A 301 -3.15 8.45 -13.70
N ASP A 302 -2.72 7.96 -12.53
CA ASP A 302 -1.47 8.38 -11.89
C ASP A 302 -0.26 8.03 -12.77
N PHE A 303 -0.30 6.87 -13.44
CA PHE A 303 0.73 6.47 -14.40
C PHE A 303 0.75 7.41 -15.61
N VAL A 304 -0.41 7.66 -16.25
CA VAL A 304 -0.51 8.58 -17.40
C VAL A 304 0.02 9.97 -17.04
N LYS A 305 -0.36 10.50 -15.88
CA LYS A 305 0.14 11.79 -15.39
C LYS A 305 1.66 11.77 -15.14
N ALA A 306 2.17 10.71 -14.52
CA ALA A 306 3.59 10.55 -14.21
C ALA A 306 4.49 10.26 -15.43
N PHE A 307 3.91 9.95 -16.60
CA PHE A 307 4.64 9.96 -17.86
C PHE A 307 5.20 11.36 -18.14
N THR A 308 4.36 12.39 -18.02
CA THR A 308 4.69 13.80 -18.30
C THR A 308 5.17 14.63 -17.09
N ASP A 309 5.00 14.13 -15.86
CA ASP A 309 5.50 14.79 -14.64
C ASP A 309 7.03 14.58 -14.45
N VAL A 310 7.79 15.13 -15.41
CA VAL A 310 9.25 15.06 -15.50
C VAL A 310 9.82 16.38 -16.05
N PRO A 311 11.08 16.75 -15.75
CA PRO A 311 11.66 17.99 -16.26
C PRO A 311 11.66 18.04 -17.79
N THR A 312 11.27 19.17 -18.37
CA THR A 312 11.36 19.41 -19.81
C THR A 312 12.81 19.44 -20.25
N VAL A 313 13.12 18.81 -21.38
CA VAL A 313 14.45 18.80 -22.01
C VAL A 313 14.31 19.07 -23.50
N GLN A 314 15.42 19.42 -24.15
CA GLN A 314 15.53 19.46 -25.61
C GLN A 314 16.66 18.51 -26.03
N ILE A 315 16.58 18.00 -27.26
CA ILE A 315 17.61 17.18 -27.88
C ILE A 315 18.24 18.02 -28.99
N TYR A 316 19.52 18.35 -28.87
CA TYR A 316 20.20 19.26 -29.79
C TYR A 316 20.83 18.54 -30.98
N SER A 317 21.06 17.22 -30.89
CA SER A 317 21.58 16.37 -31.99
C SER A 317 21.43 14.88 -31.66
N SER A 318 21.64 13.98 -32.63
CA SER A 318 21.76 12.54 -32.39
C SER A 318 22.82 12.21 -31.34
N ARG A 319 23.99 12.86 -31.43
CA ARG A 319 25.09 12.68 -30.49
C ARG A 319 24.73 13.10 -29.06
N ASP A 320 24.02 14.22 -28.91
CA ASP A 320 23.50 14.66 -27.61
C ASP A 320 22.54 13.61 -27.02
N LEU A 321 21.64 13.04 -27.82
CA LEU A 321 20.79 11.93 -27.39
C LEU A 321 21.60 10.69 -26.98
N GLU A 322 22.59 10.28 -27.78
CA GLU A 322 23.48 9.14 -27.50
C GLU A 322 24.26 9.35 -26.20
N ASP A 323 24.85 10.53 -25.98
CA ASP A 323 25.58 10.90 -24.76
C ASP A 323 24.64 10.91 -23.54
N ASN A 324 23.41 11.43 -23.67
CA ASN A 324 22.39 11.38 -22.60
C ASN A 324 21.99 9.92 -22.28
N LEU A 325 21.71 9.09 -23.29
CA LEU A 325 21.28 7.69 -23.10
C LEU A 325 22.41 6.80 -22.56
N ASN A 326 23.66 7.04 -22.97
CA ASN A 326 24.84 6.37 -22.40
C ASN A 326 24.99 6.68 -20.90
N LYS A 327 24.83 7.95 -20.49
CA LYS A 327 24.90 8.36 -19.08
C LYS A 327 23.75 7.83 -18.24
N ILE A 328 22.54 7.74 -18.80
CA ILE A 328 21.41 7.05 -18.16
C ILE A 328 21.75 5.57 -17.94
N ARG A 329 22.30 4.90 -18.96
CA ARG A 329 22.68 3.48 -18.86
C ARG A 329 23.74 3.26 -17.79
N GLU A 330 24.75 4.13 -17.71
CA GLU A 330 25.79 4.09 -16.68
C GLU A 330 25.19 4.08 -15.26
N VAL A 331 24.38 5.10 -14.92
CA VAL A 331 23.75 5.24 -13.59
C VAL A 331 22.78 4.09 -13.28
N LEU A 332 22.03 3.60 -14.26
CA LEU A 332 21.01 2.57 -14.04
C LEU A 332 21.56 1.13 -14.02
N SER A 333 22.75 0.89 -14.56
CA SER A 333 23.35 -0.47 -14.63
C SER A 333 24.06 -0.91 -13.35
N ASP A 334 24.27 -0.02 -12.38
CA ASP A 334 24.82 -0.32 -11.06
C ASP A 334 23.76 -0.09 -9.97
N ASP A 335 23.51 -1.10 -9.13
CA ASP A 335 22.55 -1.05 -8.03
C ASP A 335 23.08 -0.36 -6.77
N LYS A 336 24.39 -0.05 -6.75
CA LYS A 336 25.07 0.71 -5.69
C LYS A 336 25.13 2.21 -5.94
N HIS A 337 24.84 2.66 -7.16
CA HIS A 337 24.62 4.08 -7.45
C HIS A 337 23.47 4.61 -6.58
N ASP A 338 23.51 5.91 -6.28
CA ASP A 338 22.49 6.52 -5.45
C ASP A 338 21.09 6.35 -6.05
N TRP A 339 20.12 6.08 -5.18
CA TRP A 339 18.77 5.69 -5.58
C TRP A 339 17.96 6.85 -6.12
N ASP A 340 18.21 8.08 -5.68
CA ASP A 340 17.53 9.27 -6.20
C ASP A 340 18.13 9.67 -7.56
N GLN A 341 19.43 9.48 -7.74
CA GLN A 341 20.06 9.58 -9.06
C GLN A 341 19.52 8.52 -10.04
N ARG A 342 19.32 7.27 -9.59
CA ARG A 342 18.66 6.20 -10.36
C ARG A 342 17.21 6.55 -10.70
N ALA A 343 16.42 7.05 -9.74
CA ALA A 343 15.06 7.53 -9.97
C ALA A 343 15.02 8.71 -10.99
N THR A 344 15.94 9.67 -10.85
CA THR A 344 16.09 10.83 -11.74
C THR A 344 16.51 10.42 -13.15
N ALA A 345 17.39 9.42 -13.31
CA ALA A 345 17.75 8.88 -14.61
C ALA A 345 16.56 8.20 -15.32
N LEU A 346 15.69 7.50 -14.58
CA LEU A 346 14.44 6.93 -15.10
C LEU A 346 13.43 8.01 -15.52
N LYS A 347 13.33 9.11 -14.76
CA LYS A 347 12.54 10.29 -15.16
C LYS A 347 13.09 10.93 -16.45
N LYS A 348 14.42 11.09 -16.54
CA LYS A 348 15.10 11.65 -17.71
C LYS A 348 14.89 10.82 -18.99
N VAL A 349 14.69 9.49 -18.91
CA VAL A 349 14.24 8.69 -20.07
C VAL A 349 12.88 9.19 -20.58
N ARG A 350 11.92 9.45 -19.69
CA ARG A 350 10.59 9.98 -20.07
C ARG A 350 10.70 11.41 -20.61
N SER A 351 11.54 12.26 -20.02
CA SER A 351 11.84 13.59 -20.58
C SER A 351 12.34 13.51 -22.02
N LEU A 352 13.22 12.56 -22.35
CA LEU A 352 13.74 12.36 -23.70
C LEU A 352 12.68 11.83 -24.67
N LEU A 353 11.80 10.91 -24.24
CA LEU A 353 10.65 10.46 -25.04
C LEU A 353 9.73 11.62 -25.42
N ILE A 354 9.39 12.47 -24.46
CA ILE A 354 8.57 13.68 -24.67
C ILE A 354 9.28 14.69 -25.59
N ALA A 355 10.60 14.75 -25.56
CA ALA A 355 11.42 15.60 -26.41
C ALA A 355 11.67 15.02 -27.83
N GLY A 356 10.97 13.96 -28.24
CA GLY A 356 11.06 13.39 -29.59
C GLY A 356 12.22 12.41 -29.81
N ALA A 357 12.78 11.80 -28.74
CA ALA A 357 13.89 10.85 -28.88
C ALA A 357 13.61 9.69 -29.85
N THR A 358 12.34 9.31 -30.05
CA THR A 358 11.91 8.27 -30.98
C THR A 358 12.18 8.57 -32.46
N ASP A 359 12.44 9.84 -32.77
CA ASP A 359 12.56 10.34 -34.14
C ASP A 359 14.03 10.32 -34.61
N TYR A 360 14.95 9.86 -33.75
CA TYR A 360 16.38 9.69 -33.99
C TYR A 360 16.71 8.19 -34.13
N ASP A 361 17.35 7.79 -35.24
CA ASP A 361 17.63 6.37 -35.55
C ASP A 361 18.41 5.63 -34.44
N CYS A 362 19.32 6.32 -33.75
CA CYS A 362 20.13 5.77 -32.67
C CYS A 362 19.31 5.29 -31.45
N PHE A 363 18.11 5.83 -31.24
CA PHE A 363 17.31 5.57 -30.05
C PHE A 363 16.99 4.09 -29.85
N TYR A 364 16.55 3.40 -30.91
CA TYR A 364 16.18 1.98 -30.83
C TYR A 364 17.38 1.06 -30.53
N GLN A 365 18.59 1.46 -30.94
CA GLN A 365 19.83 0.77 -30.57
C GLN A 365 20.16 0.99 -29.09
N HIS A 366 20.08 2.23 -28.60
CA HIS A 366 20.34 2.55 -27.20
C HIS A 366 19.27 1.99 -26.24
N LEU A 367 18.02 1.87 -26.68
CA LEU A 367 16.94 1.26 -25.90
C LEU A 367 17.26 -0.21 -25.56
N ARG A 368 17.76 -0.99 -26.52
CA ARG A 368 18.21 -2.38 -26.30
C ARG A 368 19.39 -2.46 -25.32
N LEU A 369 20.26 -1.45 -25.31
CA LEU A 369 21.36 -1.34 -24.36
C LEU A 369 20.91 -0.94 -22.94
N LEU A 370 19.66 -0.47 -22.78
CA LEU A 370 19.04 -0.16 -21.49
C LEU A 370 18.22 -1.32 -20.90
N ASP A 371 17.95 -2.38 -21.65
CA ASP A 371 17.11 -3.50 -21.17
C ASP A 371 17.63 -4.15 -19.87
N GLY A 372 18.95 -4.32 -19.74
CA GLY A 372 19.57 -4.83 -18.52
C GLY A 372 19.39 -3.89 -17.33
N ALA A 373 19.47 -2.58 -17.57
CA ALA A 373 19.30 -1.53 -16.59
C ALA A 373 17.84 -1.42 -16.11
N PHE A 374 16.86 -1.44 -17.01
CA PHE A 374 15.44 -1.48 -16.63
C PHE A 374 15.09 -2.74 -15.82
N LYS A 375 15.64 -3.91 -16.20
CA LYS A 375 15.49 -5.17 -15.45
C LYS A 375 16.15 -5.12 -14.07
N LEU A 376 17.14 -4.25 -13.85
CA LEU A 376 17.77 -4.02 -12.55
C LEU A 376 16.96 -3.03 -11.70
N SER A 377 16.54 -1.90 -12.26
CA SER A 377 15.69 -0.92 -11.56
C SER A 377 14.31 -1.47 -11.17
N ALA A 378 13.71 -2.35 -11.98
CA ALA A 378 12.48 -3.06 -11.65
C ALA A 378 12.66 -4.15 -10.57
N LYS A 379 13.88 -4.38 -10.07
CA LYS A 379 14.22 -5.28 -8.96
C LYS A 379 14.82 -4.55 -7.75
N ASP A 380 14.89 -3.22 -7.78
CA ASP A 380 15.49 -2.44 -6.70
C ASP A 380 14.72 -2.65 -5.39
N LEU A 381 15.43 -2.68 -4.25
CA LEU A 381 14.78 -2.84 -2.94
C LEU A 381 13.98 -1.59 -2.52
N ARG A 382 14.13 -0.47 -3.25
CA ARG A 382 13.48 0.81 -2.95
C ARG A 382 12.27 1.02 -3.85
N SER A 383 11.11 1.16 -3.23
CA SER A 383 9.81 1.28 -3.92
C SER A 383 9.76 2.44 -4.91
N GLN A 384 10.47 3.55 -4.67
CA GLN A 384 10.53 4.67 -5.62
C GLN A 384 11.24 4.29 -6.92
N VAL A 385 12.38 3.58 -6.88
CA VAL A 385 13.12 3.19 -8.09
C VAL A 385 12.31 2.17 -8.89
N VAL A 386 11.66 1.22 -8.22
CA VAL A 386 10.73 0.27 -8.86
C VAL A 386 9.53 0.99 -9.49
N ARG A 387 8.93 1.97 -8.80
CA ARG A 387 7.81 2.76 -9.32
C ARG A 387 8.22 3.55 -10.57
N GLU A 388 9.33 4.28 -10.52
CA GLU A 388 9.84 5.02 -11.69
C GLU A 388 10.17 4.09 -12.87
N ALA A 389 10.72 2.89 -12.60
CA ALA A 389 11.00 1.91 -13.65
C ALA A 389 9.71 1.40 -14.30
N CYS A 390 8.68 1.10 -13.51
CA CYS A 390 7.37 0.69 -14.00
C CYS A 390 6.70 1.79 -14.84
N ILE A 391 6.74 3.04 -14.38
CA ILE A 391 6.16 4.19 -15.11
C ILE A 391 6.92 4.43 -16.43
N THR A 392 8.25 4.34 -16.43
CA THR A 392 9.06 4.48 -17.67
C THR A 392 8.82 3.33 -18.65
N VAL A 393 8.66 2.08 -18.18
CA VAL A 393 8.31 0.92 -19.02
C VAL A 393 6.89 1.05 -19.60
N ALA A 394 5.93 1.52 -18.80
CA ALA A 394 4.57 1.80 -19.27
C ALA A 394 4.54 2.91 -20.33
N HIS A 395 5.31 4.00 -20.13
CA HIS A 395 5.40 5.08 -21.11
C HIS A 395 6.07 4.62 -22.42
N LEU A 396 7.15 3.82 -22.33
CA LEU A 396 7.80 3.20 -23.48
C LEU A 396 6.83 2.35 -24.29
N SER A 397 6.04 1.49 -23.65
CA SER A 397 5.01 0.70 -24.33
C SER A 397 3.95 1.60 -25.00
N THR A 398 3.47 2.64 -24.30
CA THR A 398 2.46 3.58 -24.82
C THR A 398 2.94 4.33 -26.07
N ILE A 399 4.20 4.77 -26.10
CA ILE A 399 4.76 5.57 -27.22
C ILE A 399 5.23 4.68 -28.39
N LEU A 400 5.84 3.54 -28.11
CA LEU A 400 6.46 2.68 -29.12
C LEU A 400 5.51 1.59 -29.65
N GLY A 401 4.48 1.24 -28.88
CA GLY A 401 3.56 0.16 -29.16
C GLY A 401 4.26 -1.16 -29.45
N ASN A 402 3.99 -1.73 -30.63
CA ASN A 402 4.63 -2.96 -31.11
C ASN A 402 6.14 -2.84 -31.38
N LYS A 403 6.72 -1.63 -31.43
CA LYS A 403 8.19 -1.45 -31.52
C LYS A 403 8.92 -1.70 -30.18
N PHE A 404 8.18 -1.87 -29.08
CA PHE A 404 8.74 -2.23 -27.76
C PHE A 404 8.81 -3.75 -27.54
N ASP A 405 8.73 -4.57 -28.60
CA ASP A 405 8.58 -6.03 -28.50
C ASP A 405 9.65 -6.72 -27.65
N HIS A 406 10.93 -6.42 -27.88
CA HIS A 406 12.05 -6.99 -27.15
C HIS A 406 12.11 -6.54 -25.68
N GLY A 407 11.81 -5.26 -25.43
CA GLY A 407 11.79 -4.69 -24.08
C GLY A 407 10.64 -5.27 -23.25
N ALA A 408 9.44 -5.34 -23.82
CA ALA A 408 8.28 -5.97 -23.21
C ALA A 408 8.53 -7.45 -22.90
N GLU A 409 9.01 -8.23 -23.87
CA GLU A 409 9.33 -9.66 -23.70
C GLU A 409 10.40 -9.89 -22.61
N GLY A 410 11.38 -8.99 -22.53
CA GLY A 410 12.42 -9.03 -21.51
C GLY A 410 11.98 -8.60 -20.10
N ILE A 411 11.12 -7.60 -19.97
CA ILE A 411 10.76 -7.01 -18.67
C ILE A 411 9.52 -7.67 -18.05
N LEU A 412 8.61 -8.20 -18.85
CA LEU A 412 7.31 -8.74 -18.38
C LEU A 412 7.46 -9.83 -17.29
N PRO A 413 8.40 -10.80 -17.37
CA PRO A 413 8.63 -11.75 -16.28
C PRO A 413 9.11 -11.11 -14.98
N ILE A 414 9.75 -9.93 -15.04
CA ILE A 414 10.20 -9.21 -13.84
C ILE A 414 9.01 -8.50 -13.18
N LEU A 415 8.11 -7.90 -13.98
CA LEU A 415 6.90 -7.25 -13.47
C LEU A 415 5.95 -8.25 -12.78
N PHE A 416 5.82 -9.48 -13.30
CA PHE A 416 5.06 -10.55 -12.63
C PHE A 416 5.59 -10.89 -11.22
N ASN A 417 6.90 -10.75 -10.99
CA ASN A 417 7.51 -10.95 -9.66
C ASN A 417 7.25 -9.78 -8.69
N LEU A 418 6.71 -8.64 -9.14
CA LEU A 418 6.30 -7.54 -8.26
C LEU A 418 4.90 -7.74 -7.68
N ILE A 419 3.99 -8.41 -8.40
CA ILE A 419 2.60 -8.65 -7.97
C ILE A 419 2.48 -9.30 -6.56
N PRO A 420 3.29 -10.31 -6.17
CA PRO A 420 3.21 -10.91 -4.84
C PRO A 420 3.93 -10.12 -3.74
N ASN A 421 4.39 -8.89 -4.00
CA ASN A 421 5.16 -8.11 -3.04
C ASN A 421 4.24 -7.38 -2.03
N CYS A 422 4.51 -7.55 -0.73
CA CYS A 422 3.73 -6.96 0.35
C CYS A 422 3.74 -5.41 0.37
N ALA A 423 4.74 -4.77 -0.25
CA ALA A 423 4.76 -3.34 -0.46
C ALA A 423 3.79 -2.94 -1.60
N LYS A 424 2.55 -2.56 -1.25
CA LYS A 424 1.46 -2.20 -2.19
C LYS A 424 1.92 -1.32 -3.37
N VAL A 425 2.79 -0.34 -3.13
CA VAL A 425 3.36 0.54 -4.17
C VAL A 425 4.11 -0.24 -5.25
N MET A 426 4.94 -1.23 -4.88
CA MET A 426 5.67 -2.08 -5.83
C MET A 426 4.71 -2.99 -6.60
N ALA A 427 3.81 -3.67 -5.90
CA ALA A 427 2.85 -4.59 -6.51
C ALA A 427 1.91 -3.89 -7.51
N MET A 428 1.32 -2.75 -7.11
CA MET A 428 0.48 -1.95 -8.01
C MET A 428 1.28 -1.37 -9.18
N SER A 429 2.52 -0.92 -8.97
CA SER A 429 3.36 -0.44 -10.07
C SER A 429 3.63 -1.53 -11.12
N GLY A 430 3.89 -2.77 -10.67
CA GLY A 430 4.01 -3.94 -11.54
C GLY A 430 2.72 -4.25 -12.31
N VAL A 431 1.58 -4.29 -11.62
CA VAL A 431 0.26 -4.53 -12.24
C VAL A 431 -0.07 -3.47 -13.29
N SER A 432 0.10 -2.18 -12.98
CA SER A 432 -0.15 -1.09 -13.93
C SER A 432 0.77 -1.17 -15.15
N ALA A 433 2.08 -1.41 -14.95
CA ALA A 433 3.01 -1.57 -16.07
C ALA A 433 2.65 -2.77 -16.98
N ILE A 434 2.16 -3.88 -16.42
CA ILE A 434 1.66 -5.01 -17.23
C ILE A 434 0.42 -4.62 -18.04
N ARG A 435 -0.53 -3.86 -17.47
CA ARG A 435 -1.72 -3.37 -18.18
C ARG A 435 -1.36 -2.47 -19.37
N PHE A 436 -0.43 -1.52 -19.19
CA PHE A 436 0.07 -0.70 -20.31
C PHE A 436 0.77 -1.55 -21.40
N ILE A 437 1.60 -2.53 -21.01
CA ILE A 437 2.22 -3.47 -21.97
C ILE A 437 1.17 -4.22 -22.77
N ILE A 438 0.13 -4.75 -22.12
CA ILE A 438 -0.94 -5.49 -22.80
C ILE A 438 -1.74 -4.55 -23.73
N ARG A 439 -2.09 -3.34 -23.28
CA ARG A 439 -2.90 -2.42 -24.10
C ARG A 439 -2.16 -1.91 -25.34
N HIS A 440 -0.86 -1.67 -25.28
CA HIS A 440 -0.13 -0.98 -26.36
C HIS A 440 0.88 -1.86 -27.13
N THR A 441 1.41 -2.94 -26.55
CA THR A 441 2.40 -3.83 -27.18
C THR A 441 1.79 -5.20 -27.48
N HIS A 442 1.03 -5.29 -28.57
CA HIS A 442 0.27 -6.46 -29.05
C HIS A 442 1.17 -7.53 -29.71
N VAL A 443 2.16 -8.04 -28.97
CA VAL A 443 3.18 -8.95 -29.48
C VAL A 443 2.86 -10.40 -29.08
N PRO A 444 2.54 -11.31 -30.02
CA PRO A 444 2.10 -12.68 -29.70
C PRO A 444 3.03 -13.49 -28.78
N ARG A 445 4.34 -13.18 -28.75
CA ARG A 445 5.33 -13.83 -27.86
C ARG A 445 5.08 -13.57 -26.36
N LEU A 446 4.31 -12.53 -26.02
CA LEU A 446 3.93 -12.23 -24.63
C LEU A 446 2.84 -13.16 -24.09
N ILE A 447 2.01 -13.77 -24.95
CA ILE A 447 0.89 -14.62 -24.52
C ILE A 447 1.38 -15.84 -23.70
N PRO A 448 2.42 -16.59 -24.09
CA PRO A 448 3.04 -17.62 -23.24
C PRO A 448 3.52 -17.11 -21.87
N LEU A 449 4.02 -15.88 -21.78
CA LEU A 449 4.51 -15.29 -20.52
C LEU A 449 3.37 -14.95 -19.55
N ILE A 450 2.23 -14.50 -20.08
CA ILE A 450 1.01 -14.22 -19.28
C ILE A 450 0.33 -15.54 -18.87
N THR A 451 0.06 -16.42 -19.84
CA THR A 451 -0.66 -17.69 -19.63
C THR A 451 0.05 -18.66 -18.69
N SER A 452 1.39 -18.66 -18.62
CA SER A 452 2.15 -19.50 -17.67
C SER A 452 2.00 -19.05 -16.22
N ASN A 453 1.81 -17.74 -15.97
CA ASN A 453 1.57 -17.21 -14.63
C ASN A 453 0.15 -17.49 -14.11
N CYS A 454 -0.80 -17.87 -14.98
CA CYS A 454 -2.13 -18.35 -14.58
C CYS A 454 -2.08 -19.61 -13.69
N THR A 455 -0.96 -20.34 -13.68
CA THR A 455 -0.71 -21.49 -12.80
C THR A 455 0.31 -21.22 -11.68
N CYS A 456 0.58 -19.93 -11.37
CA CYS A 456 1.52 -19.55 -10.32
C CYS A 456 1.06 -20.01 -8.92
N LYS A 457 2.01 -20.33 -8.03
CA LYS A 457 1.71 -20.68 -6.63
C LYS A 457 1.06 -19.52 -5.86
N SER A 458 1.42 -18.27 -6.18
CA SER A 458 0.82 -17.08 -5.58
C SER A 458 -0.62 -16.88 -6.08
N VAL A 459 -1.57 -16.84 -5.15
CA VAL A 459 -2.99 -16.56 -5.44
C VAL A 459 -3.15 -15.17 -6.05
N ALA A 460 -2.47 -14.16 -5.50
CA ALA A 460 -2.51 -12.78 -6.02
C ALA A 460 -2.02 -12.66 -7.46
N VAL A 461 -1.00 -13.45 -7.83
CA VAL A 461 -0.55 -13.55 -9.23
C VAL A 461 -1.64 -14.19 -10.10
N ARG A 462 -2.22 -15.33 -9.68
CA ARG A 462 -3.26 -16.01 -10.48
C ARG A 462 -4.49 -15.15 -10.70
N ARG A 463 -4.99 -14.46 -9.66
CA ARG A 463 -6.11 -13.50 -9.77
C ARG A 463 -5.84 -12.50 -10.89
N ARG A 464 -4.79 -11.67 -10.74
CA ARG A 464 -4.42 -10.64 -11.72
C ARG A 464 -4.09 -11.19 -13.12
N CYS A 465 -3.65 -12.45 -13.25
CA CYS A 465 -3.46 -13.07 -14.56
C CYS A 465 -4.78 -13.22 -15.33
N TYR A 466 -5.92 -13.42 -14.66
CA TYR A 466 -7.21 -13.49 -15.33
C TYR A 466 -7.72 -12.09 -15.72
N ASP A 467 -7.52 -11.05 -14.90
CA ASP A 467 -7.70 -9.64 -15.30
C ASP A 467 -6.87 -9.30 -16.57
N PHE A 468 -5.63 -9.80 -16.64
CA PHE A 468 -4.74 -9.60 -17.78
C PHE A 468 -5.15 -10.38 -19.03
N LEU A 469 -5.75 -11.57 -18.88
CA LEU A 469 -6.32 -12.31 -19.99
C LEU A 469 -7.62 -11.67 -20.50
N GLU A 470 -8.49 -11.17 -19.62
CA GLU A 470 -9.66 -10.36 -19.98
C GLU A 470 -9.22 -9.16 -20.84
N LEU A 471 -8.29 -8.34 -20.33
CA LEU A 471 -7.77 -7.17 -21.04
C LEU A 471 -7.11 -7.54 -22.39
N LEU A 472 -6.33 -8.61 -22.43
CA LEU A 472 -5.68 -9.07 -23.66
C LEU A 472 -6.69 -9.52 -24.73
N LEU A 473 -7.78 -10.19 -24.33
CA LEU A 473 -8.84 -10.62 -25.24
C LEU A 473 -9.74 -9.47 -25.71
N GLN A 474 -9.86 -8.40 -24.92
CA GLN A 474 -10.60 -7.18 -25.29
C GLN A 474 -9.80 -6.27 -26.25
N GLU A 475 -8.50 -6.09 -26.00
CA GLU A 475 -7.67 -5.11 -26.72
C GLU A 475 -7.03 -5.68 -28.01
N TRP A 476 -6.75 -6.99 -28.08
CA TRP A 476 -5.92 -7.55 -29.17
C TRP A 476 -6.72 -8.04 -30.37
N GLN A 477 -6.23 -7.71 -31.57
CA GLN A 477 -6.80 -8.19 -32.83
C GLN A 477 -6.68 -9.72 -32.97
N THR A 478 -7.75 -10.37 -33.48
CA THR A 478 -7.89 -11.84 -33.53
C THR A 478 -6.70 -12.56 -34.13
N HIS A 479 -6.09 -12.02 -35.20
CA HIS A 479 -4.93 -12.64 -35.87
C HIS A 479 -3.69 -12.80 -34.97
N SER A 480 -3.58 -12.01 -33.90
CA SER A 480 -2.50 -12.09 -32.92
C SER A 480 -2.71 -13.24 -31.92
N LEU A 481 -3.96 -13.69 -31.79
CA LEU A 481 -4.42 -14.69 -30.83
C LEU A 481 -4.53 -16.09 -31.46
N GLU A 482 -4.80 -16.20 -32.77
CA GLU A 482 -5.03 -17.46 -33.51
C GLU A 482 -4.04 -18.59 -33.15
N ARG A 483 -2.73 -18.30 -33.17
CA ARG A 483 -1.67 -19.28 -32.88
C ARG A 483 -1.60 -19.70 -31.41
N HIS A 484 -2.31 -19.02 -30.52
CA HIS A 484 -2.31 -19.22 -29.07
C HIS A 484 -3.70 -19.60 -28.51
N VAL A 485 -4.74 -19.75 -29.35
CA VAL A 485 -6.10 -20.13 -28.91
C VAL A 485 -6.09 -21.37 -28.00
N ALA A 486 -5.27 -22.38 -28.33
CA ALA A 486 -5.17 -23.60 -27.54
C ALA A 486 -4.66 -23.36 -26.10
N VAL A 487 -3.67 -22.48 -25.91
CA VAL A 487 -3.14 -22.17 -24.56
C VAL A 487 -4.03 -21.18 -23.81
N LEU A 488 -4.63 -20.21 -24.51
CA LEU A 488 -5.61 -19.27 -23.93
C LEU A 488 -6.82 -20.02 -23.37
N VAL A 489 -7.46 -20.88 -24.18
CA VAL A 489 -8.61 -21.70 -23.77
C VAL A 489 -8.26 -22.63 -22.61
N GLU A 490 -7.05 -23.19 -22.59
CA GLU A 490 -6.61 -24.09 -21.52
C GLU A 490 -6.30 -23.35 -20.20
N SER A 491 -5.75 -22.13 -20.25
CA SER A 491 -5.58 -21.29 -19.06
C SER A 491 -6.93 -20.82 -18.50
N ILE A 492 -7.90 -20.43 -19.34
CA ILE A 492 -9.24 -20.05 -18.90
C ILE A 492 -9.97 -21.25 -18.25
N LYS A 493 -9.90 -22.44 -18.86
CA LYS A 493 -10.44 -23.68 -18.28
C LYS A 493 -9.86 -24.02 -16.90
N LYS A 494 -8.59 -23.68 -16.65
CA LYS A 494 -7.94 -23.81 -15.34
C LYS A 494 -8.47 -22.76 -14.36
N GLY A 495 -8.56 -21.50 -14.77
CA GLY A 495 -9.08 -20.41 -13.93
C GLY A 495 -10.53 -20.62 -13.45
N ILE A 496 -11.42 -21.06 -14.32
CA ILE A 496 -12.82 -21.39 -13.97
C ILE A 496 -12.91 -22.46 -12.86
N ARG A 497 -11.84 -23.26 -12.72
CA ARG A 497 -11.65 -24.37 -11.78
C ARG A 497 -10.55 -24.10 -10.73
N ASP A 498 -10.09 -22.86 -10.57
CA ASP A 498 -9.05 -22.52 -9.59
C ASP A 498 -9.53 -22.88 -8.17
N ALA A 499 -8.60 -23.14 -7.25
CA ALA A 499 -8.93 -23.33 -5.84
C ALA A 499 -9.42 -22.02 -5.19
N ASP A 500 -8.91 -20.88 -5.64
CA ASP A 500 -9.29 -19.56 -5.14
C ASP A 500 -10.64 -19.07 -5.70
N ALA A 501 -11.42 -18.38 -4.87
CA ALA A 501 -12.77 -17.94 -5.23
C ALA A 501 -12.79 -16.75 -6.19
N GLU A 502 -11.92 -15.76 -6.00
CA GLU A 502 -11.84 -14.58 -6.86
C GLU A 502 -11.22 -14.93 -8.21
N ALA A 503 -10.16 -15.75 -8.25
CA ALA A 503 -9.60 -16.26 -9.50
C ALA A 503 -10.63 -16.99 -10.37
N ARG A 504 -11.58 -17.72 -9.75
CA ARG A 504 -12.73 -18.32 -10.45
C ARG A 504 -13.77 -17.31 -10.94
N VAL A 505 -13.88 -16.13 -10.33
CA VAL A 505 -14.79 -15.06 -10.79
C VAL A 505 -14.17 -14.34 -11.98
N GLU A 506 -12.92 -13.94 -11.87
CA GLU A 506 -12.19 -13.24 -12.94
C GLU A 506 -12.06 -14.12 -14.20
N ALA A 507 -11.75 -15.41 -14.05
CA ALA A 507 -11.68 -16.35 -15.17
C ALA A 507 -13.03 -16.74 -15.81
N ARG A 508 -14.15 -16.15 -15.38
CA ARG A 508 -15.51 -16.35 -15.96
C ARG A 508 -16.04 -15.14 -16.73
N LYS A 509 -15.26 -14.06 -16.80
CA LYS A 509 -15.50 -12.94 -17.71
C LYS A 509 -15.09 -13.32 -19.13
#